data_AF-A0A8T0LS14-F1
#
_entry.id   AF-A0A8T0LS14-F1
#
_cell.length_a   1.000
_cell.length_b   1.000
_cell.length_c   1.000
_cell.angle_alpha   90.00
_cell.angle_beta   90.00
_cell.angle_gamma   90.00
#
_symmetry.space_group_name_H-M   'P 1'
#
loop_
_entity.id
_entity.type
_entity.pdbx_description
1 polymer ?
#
loop_
_entity_poly.entity_id
_entity_poly.type
_entity_poly.pdbx_seq_one_letter_code
_entity_poly.pdbx_strand_id
1 'polypeptide(L)'
;MGDKDAAQKRKRRDKKPTYIVRREKKVLLEAELVELKKHVVELRRASGIPDSFFIEREQLFARIEDNKRLRAESRKQDMLLRNAHSIMCAEYLMKCPESPIETFIHLTTDLKQRRSALVSMRGMKLAQADAFITERSKYMPVTKPWCQEGKFETAEGHYCAEKLDSTPFHGVQSVRQVFEALQFFFRNMEISISEMLGDITVREDDDSTSSNSFSNHRLVSTMSHGVQVEKNIVKFFKLVEPDADDEEDEGGEAKPPYALVATDSVNIDDMYPYVPEERVQMDISAAMKFTEHFCKKPANRRQRKPAHRPYCEGYRYSHVEVDEEEYERVVVLTRFFHVKLRHTEMDLPPHVLQEVRQGLACFSDTMVQSMHRVIFESQQ
;
A
#
# COMPACT_ATOMS: atom_id res chain seq x y z
N MET A 1 0.26 105.25 17.05
CA MET A 1 -0.72 104.36 17.66
C MET A 1 -1.22 103.41 16.59
N GLY A 2 -1.06 102.10 16.75
CA GLY A 2 -1.65 101.09 15.86
C GLY A 2 -0.67 100.22 15.10
N ASP A 3 -0.15 99.23 15.81
CA ASP A 3 0.56 98.03 15.37
C ASP A 3 -0.30 97.13 14.46
N LYS A 4 0.31 96.45 13.47
CA LYS A 4 -0.20 95.20 12.86
C LYS A 4 0.96 94.36 12.30
N ASP A 5 1.39 93.41 13.12
CA ASP A 5 2.03 92.13 12.82
C ASP A 5 1.83 91.59 11.39
N ALA A 6 2.95 91.38 10.69
CA ALA A 6 3.01 90.56 9.49
C ALA A 6 3.60 89.18 9.83
N ALA A 7 2.72 88.21 10.09
CA ALA A 7 3.07 86.81 10.32
C ALA A 7 3.78 86.19 9.09
N GLN A 8 5.05 85.82 9.25
CA GLN A 8 5.81 85.03 8.27
C GLN A 8 5.24 83.61 8.15
N LYS A 9 4.58 83.31 7.03
CA LYS A 9 4.16 81.95 6.66
C LYS A 9 5.41 81.09 6.35
N ARG A 10 5.73 80.14 7.24
CA ARG A 10 6.66 79.03 6.97
C ARG A 10 6.16 78.21 5.76
N LYS A 11 6.88 78.25 4.64
CA LYS A 11 6.63 77.38 3.47
C LYS A 11 6.76 75.91 3.90
N ARG A 12 5.69 75.14 3.77
CA ARG A 12 5.73 73.67 3.90
C ARG A 12 6.65 73.12 2.80
N ARG A 13 7.69 72.37 3.18
CA ARG A 13 8.53 71.64 2.21
C ARG A 13 7.65 70.61 1.50
N ASP A 14 7.54 70.73 0.18
CA ASP A 14 6.95 69.69 -0.66
C ASP A 14 7.72 68.40 -0.45
N LYS A 15 7.04 67.39 0.10
CA LYS A 15 7.63 66.07 0.30
C LYS A 15 7.77 65.43 -1.08
N LYS A 16 9.01 65.15 -1.49
CA LYS A 16 9.29 64.42 -2.73
C LYS A 16 8.45 63.12 -2.76
N PRO A 17 7.75 62.83 -3.86
CA PRO A 17 7.03 61.58 -4.03
C PRO A 17 7.94 60.37 -3.79
N THR A 18 7.41 59.36 -3.09
CA THR A 18 8.17 58.20 -2.61
C THR A 18 8.89 57.45 -3.73
N TYR A 19 8.34 57.43 -4.95
CA TYR A 19 8.96 56.77 -6.10
C TYR A 19 10.25 57.48 -6.58
N ILE A 20 10.31 58.82 -6.51
CA ILE A 20 11.48 59.61 -6.91
C ILE A 20 12.62 59.38 -5.93
N VAL A 21 12.32 59.42 -4.63
CA VAL A 21 13.30 59.14 -3.57
C VAL A 21 13.85 57.73 -3.70
N ARG A 22 13.01 56.73 -4.01
CA ARG A 22 13.46 55.35 -4.27
C ARG A 22 14.37 55.25 -5.50
N ARG A 23 14.06 55.99 -6.57
CA ARG A 23 14.87 56.00 -7.80
C ARG A 23 16.24 56.66 -7.57
N GLU A 24 16.27 57.83 -6.92
CA GLU A 24 17.51 58.51 -6.54
C GLU A 24 18.38 57.62 -5.65
N LYS A 25 17.77 56.96 -4.65
CA LYS A 25 18.46 56.01 -3.77
C LYS A 25 19.00 54.80 -4.52
N LYS A 26 18.27 54.27 -5.50
CA LYS A 26 18.74 53.16 -6.35
C LYS A 26 20.00 53.57 -7.13
N VAL A 27 20.00 54.74 -7.75
CA VAL A 27 21.15 55.25 -8.52
C VAL A 27 22.39 55.41 -7.63
N LEU A 28 22.23 55.94 -6.42
CA LEU A 28 23.33 56.07 -5.46
C LEU A 28 23.91 54.71 -5.06
N LEU A 29 23.05 53.74 -4.74
CA LEU A 29 23.47 52.38 -4.38
C LEU A 29 24.16 51.65 -5.54
N GLU A 30 23.73 51.90 -6.79
CA GLU A 30 24.40 51.36 -7.98
C GLU A 30 25.82 51.92 -8.16
N ALA A 31 26.00 53.22 -7.91
CA ALA A 31 27.32 53.85 -7.95
C ALA A 31 28.25 53.29 -6.85
N GLU A 32 27.74 53.17 -5.62
CA GLU A 32 28.46 52.58 -4.49
C GLU A 32 28.87 51.12 -4.77
N LEU A 33 28.00 50.33 -5.40
CA LEU A 33 28.31 48.96 -5.81
C LEU A 33 29.50 48.89 -6.78
N VAL A 34 29.61 49.83 -7.71
CA VAL A 34 30.73 49.89 -8.67
C VAL A 34 32.03 50.21 -7.94
N GLU A 35 32.00 51.13 -6.99
CA GLU A 35 33.16 51.51 -6.19
C GLU A 35 33.64 50.34 -5.30
N LEU A 36 32.72 49.69 -4.59
CA LEU A 36 33.04 48.51 -3.79
C LEU A 36 33.63 47.36 -4.64
N LYS A 37 33.10 47.13 -5.85
CA LYS A 37 33.66 46.12 -6.76
C LYS A 37 35.12 46.40 -7.12
N LYS A 38 35.49 47.67 -7.33
CA LYS A 38 36.89 48.05 -7.58
C LYS A 38 37.78 47.75 -6.36
N HIS A 39 37.34 48.16 -5.17
CA HIS A 39 38.07 47.88 -3.92
C HIS A 39 38.29 46.38 -3.68
N VAL A 40 37.31 45.53 -3.99
CA VAL A 40 37.46 44.07 -3.87
C VAL A 40 38.56 43.53 -4.79
N VAL A 41 38.68 44.04 -6.02
CA VAL A 41 39.74 43.60 -6.95
C VAL A 41 41.12 44.00 -6.43
N GLU A 42 41.25 45.21 -5.89
CA GLU A 42 42.51 45.70 -5.29
C GLU A 42 42.92 44.85 -4.08
N LEU A 43 41.96 44.54 -3.19
CA LEU A 43 42.20 43.69 -2.03
C LEU A 43 42.57 42.24 -2.41
N ARG A 44 41.93 41.67 -3.45
CA ARG A 44 42.30 40.34 -3.97
C ARG A 44 43.75 40.33 -4.44
N ARG A 45 44.17 41.34 -5.23
CA ARG A 45 45.56 41.48 -5.68
C ARG A 45 46.55 41.62 -4.52
N ALA A 46 46.19 42.38 -3.48
CA ALA A 46 47.04 42.57 -2.30
C ALA A 46 47.17 41.31 -1.42
N SER A 47 46.21 40.37 -1.50
CA SER A 47 46.20 39.16 -0.66
C SER A 47 47.19 38.07 -1.05
N GLY A 48 47.75 38.11 -2.27
CA GLY A 48 48.66 37.09 -2.80
C GLY A 48 48.02 35.72 -3.10
N ILE A 49 46.71 35.56 -2.93
CA ILE A 49 45.96 34.33 -3.26
C ILE A 49 45.67 34.32 -4.78
N PRO A 50 45.87 33.19 -5.50
CA PRO A 50 45.55 33.09 -6.92
C PRO A 50 44.07 33.40 -7.21
N ASP A 51 43.80 34.13 -8.30
CA ASP A 51 42.44 34.46 -8.73
C ASP A 51 41.56 33.22 -8.98
N SER A 52 42.17 32.08 -9.36
CA SER A 52 41.48 30.80 -9.53
C SER A 52 40.73 30.36 -8.26
N PHE A 53 41.31 30.57 -7.07
CA PHE A 53 40.67 30.23 -5.79
C PHE A 53 39.38 31.03 -5.58
N PHE A 54 39.39 32.33 -5.89
CA PHE A 54 38.20 33.17 -5.76
C PHE A 54 37.13 32.81 -6.79
N ILE A 55 37.53 32.48 -8.02
CA ILE A 55 36.63 32.02 -9.09
C ILE A 55 35.98 30.69 -8.71
N GLU A 56 36.76 29.70 -8.25
CA GLU A 56 36.24 28.41 -7.78
C GLU A 56 35.28 28.58 -6.60
N ARG A 57 35.62 29.46 -5.65
CA ARG A 57 34.75 29.76 -4.51
C ARG A 57 33.43 30.41 -4.94
N GLU A 58 33.47 31.35 -5.87
CA GLU A 58 32.29 32.00 -6.42
C GLU A 58 31.41 31.02 -7.21
N GLN A 59 32.02 30.15 -8.01
CA GLN A 59 31.34 29.05 -8.69
C GLN A 59 30.71 28.06 -7.70
N LEU A 60 31.40 27.74 -6.61
CA LEU A 60 30.87 26.88 -5.55
C LEU A 60 29.66 27.52 -4.87
N PHE A 61 29.74 28.82 -4.55
CA PHE A 61 28.59 29.56 -3.99
C PHE A 61 27.40 29.59 -4.95
N ALA A 62 27.64 29.85 -6.24
CA ALA A 62 26.60 29.81 -7.27
C ALA A 62 25.95 28.42 -7.35
N ARG A 63 26.75 27.34 -7.37
CA ARG A 63 26.25 25.96 -7.34
C ARG A 63 25.46 25.65 -6.07
N ILE A 64 25.86 26.16 -4.92
CA ILE A 64 25.12 26.00 -3.66
C ILE A 64 23.76 26.68 -3.76
N GLU A 65 23.72 27.90 -4.31
CA GLU A 65 22.47 28.65 -4.50
C GLU A 65 21.54 27.98 -5.52
N ASP A 66 22.09 27.50 -6.64
CA ASP A 66 21.35 26.71 -7.63
C ASP A 66 20.78 25.43 -7.02
N ASN A 67 21.58 24.68 -6.24
CA ASN A 67 21.10 23.49 -5.53
C ASN A 67 20.01 23.83 -4.51
N LYS A 68 20.11 24.97 -3.82
CA LYS A 68 19.05 25.43 -2.89
C LYS A 68 17.76 25.72 -3.66
N ARG A 69 17.86 26.39 -4.81
CA ARG A 69 16.71 26.67 -5.70
C ARG A 69 16.07 25.37 -6.21
N LEU A 70 16.87 24.43 -6.72
CA LEU A 70 16.37 23.14 -7.21
C LEU A 70 15.66 22.34 -6.11
N ARG A 71 16.23 22.29 -4.91
CA ARG A 71 15.57 21.64 -3.76
C ARG A 71 14.27 22.35 -3.37
N ALA A 72 14.20 23.67 -3.48
CA ALA A 72 12.98 24.42 -3.20
C ALA A 72 11.88 24.09 -4.22
N GLU A 73 12.21 24.05 -5.51
CA GLU A 73 11.27 23.68 -6.57
C GLU A 73 10.84 22.21 -6.48
N SER A 74 11.75 21.28 -6.20
CA SER A 74 11.41 19.86 -5.98
C SER A 74 10.43 19.71 -4.80
N ARG A 75 10.67 20.38 -3.66
CA ARG A 75 9.72 20.37 -2.54
C ARG A 75 8.34 20.92 -2.93
N LYS A 76 8.31 21.97 -3.75
CA LYS A 76 7.05 22.54 -4.24
C LYS A 76 6.29 21.54 -5.11
N GLN A 77 6.98 20.83 -5.99
CA GLN A 77 6.39 19.77 -6.82
C GLN A 77 5.88 18.60 -5.96
N ASP A 78 6.66 18.17 -4.96
CA ASP A 78 6.24 17.13 -4.02
C ASP A 78 4.96 17.53 -3.28
N MET A 79 4.85 18.78 -2.84
CA MET A 79 3.63 19.30 -2.20
C MET A 79 2.41 19.26 -3.12
N LEU A 80 2.58 19.54 -4.42
CA LEU A 80 1.49 19.44 -5.39
C LEU A 80 1.00 17.99 -5.55
N LEU A 81 1.92 17.02 -5.61
CA LEU A 81 1.56 15.60 -5.66
C LEU A 81 0.86 15.14 -4.38
N ARG A 82 1.32 15.59 -3.22
CA ARG A 82 0.66 15.30 -1.93
C ARG A 82 -0.73 15.92 -1.84
N ASN A 83 -0.92 17.12 -2.38
CA ASN A 83 -2.23 17.75 -2.46
C ASN A 83 -3.18 16.95 -3.37
N ALA A 84 -2.72 16.57 -4.56
CA ALA A 84 -3.50 15.71 -5.46
C ALA A 84 -3.90 14.38 -4.79
N HIS A 85 -2.97 13.74 -4.07
CA HIS A 85 -3.26 12.54 -3.29
C HIS A 85 -4.31 12.80 -2.20
N SER A 86 -4.20 13.91 -1.46
CA SER A 86 -5.19 14.28 -0.44
C SER A 86 -6.58 14.49 -1.03
N ILE A 87 -6.69 15.13 -2.19
CA ILE A 87 -7.96 15.33 -2.89
C ILE A 87 -8.53 13.98 -3.31
N MET A 88 -7.73 13.10 -3.92
CA MET A 88 -8.20 11.75 -4.29
C MET A 88 -8.68 10.96 -3.07
N CYS A 89 -7.99 11.03 -1.93
CA CYS A 89 -8.44 10.37 -0.72
C CYS A 89 -9.78 10.93 -0.22
N ALA A 90 -9.90 12.25 -0.06
CA ALA A 90 -11.07 12.89 0.54
C ALA A 90 -12.30 12.92 -0.38
N GLU A 91 -12.10 13.15 -1.68
CA GLU A 91 -13.19 13.37 -2.63
C GLU A 91 -13.60 12.12 -3.40
N TYR A 92 -12.75 11.08 -3.42
CA TYR A 92 -13.06 9.82 -4.09
C TYR A 92 -13.11 8.68 -3.08
N LEU A 93 -11.98 8.29 -2.46
CA LEU A 93 -11.93 7.09 -1.61
C LEU A 93 -12.89 7.16 -0.41
N MET A 94 -12.93 8.29 0.31
CA MET A 94 -13.80 8.45 1.48
C MET A 94 -15.29 8.60 1.12
N LYS A 95 -15.60 8.94 -0.14
CA LYS A 95 -16.98 9.13 -0.63
C LYS A 95 -17.53 7.94 -1.41
N CYS A 96 -16.67 7.04 -1.86
CA CYS A 96 -17.03 5.79 -2.54
C CYS A 96 -16.87 4.63 -1.55
N PRO A 97 -17.93 4.27 -0.78
CA PRO A 97 -17.82 3.27 0.29
C PRO A 97 -17.67 1.83 -0.24
N GLU A 98 -18.02 1.60 -1.51
CA GLU A 98 -18.03 0.30 -2.16
C GLU A 98 -16.65 -0.08 -2.68
N SER A 99 -16.27 -1.35 -2.49
CA SER A 99 -15.03 -1.84 -3.09
C SER A 99 -15.21 -2.03 -4.60
N PRO A 100 -14.20 -1.72 -5.44
CA PRO A 100 -14.26 -1.99 -6.89
C PRO A 100 -14.45 -3.46 -7.26
N ILE A 101 -14.22 -4.37 -6.31
CA ILE A 101 -14.42 -5.82 -6.46
C ILE A 101 -15.59 -6.34 -5.62
N GLU A 102 -16.40 -5.47 -5.02
CA GLU A 102 -17.64 -5.84 -4.32
C GLU A 102 -18.70 -6.28 -5.36
N THR A 103 -19.52 -7.25 -5.01
CA THR A 103 -20.62 -7.73 -5.83
C THR A 103 -21.78 -8.07 -4.92
N PHE A 104 -22.98 -7.70 -5.32
CA PHE A 104 -24.16 -8.04 -4.55
C PHE A 104 -24.41 -9.55 -4.56
N ILE A 105 -24.42 -10.17 -3.38
CA ILE A 105 -24.64 -11.61 -3.19
C ILE A 105 -25.88 -11.83 -2.34
N HIS A 106 -26.84 -12.55 -2.92
CA HIS A 106 -28.02 -13.06 -2.22
C HIS A 106 -28.00 -14.58 -2.23
N LEU A 107 -28.08 -15.18 -1.04
CA LEU A 107 -28.14 -16.62 -0.86
C LEU A 107 -29.50 -17.02 -0.29
N THR A 108 -30.20 -17.90 -0.99
CA THR A 108 -31.54 -18.34 -0.62
C THR A 108 -31.51 -19.42 0.48
N THR A 109 -32.67 -19.87 0.95
CA THR A 109 -32.78 -21.01 1.87
C THR A 109 -32.53 -22.38 1.21
N ASP A 110 -32.59 -22.47 -0.12
CA ASP A 110 -32.37 -23.72 -0.87
C ASP A 110 -30.87 -23.96 -1.13
N LEU A 111 -30.32 -25.03 -0.55
CA LEU A 111 -28.89 -25.38 -0.68
C LEU A 111 -28.42 -25.56 -2.13
N LYS A 112 -29.26 -26.08 -3.04
CA LYS A 112 -28.89 -26.26 -4.45
C LYS A 112 -28.84 -24.91 -5.16
N GLN A 113 -29.80 -24.02 -4.88
CA GLN A 113 -29.79 -22.66 -5.42
C GLN A 113 -28.60 -21.86 -4.91
N ARG A 114 -28.29 -21.93 -3.60
CA ARG A 114 -27.08 -21.32 -3.00
C ARG A 114 -25.83 -21.77 -3.73
N ARG A 115 -25.63 -23.09 -3.85
CA ARG A 115 -24.48 -23.67 -4.54
C ARG A 115 -24.41 -23.24 -6.01
N SER A 116 -25.54 -23.24 -6.70
CA SER A 116 -25.60 -22.83 -8.11
C SER A 116 -25.23 -21.35 -8.29
N ALA A 117 -25.69 -20.47 -7.40
CA ALA A 117 -25.33 -19.06 -7.42
C ALA A 117 -23.81 -18.87 -7.23
N LEU A 118 -23.21 -19.50 -6.22
CA LEU A 118 -21.77 -19.42 -5.97
C LEU A 118 -20.93 -19.96 -7.13
N VAL A 119 -21.31 -21.12 -7.68
CA VAL A 119 -20.63 -21.69 -8.86
C VAL A 119 -20.70 -20.74 -10.06
N SER A 120 -21.86 -20.12 -10.29
CA SER A 120 -22.04 -19.20 -11.43
C SER A 120 -21.20 -17.93 -11.32
N MET A 121 -21.00 -17.41 -10.10
CA MET A 121 -20.24 -16.17 -9.87
C MET A 121 -18.72 -16.39 -9.83
N ARG A 122 -18.26 -17.62 -9.57
CA ARG A 122 -16.84 -17.94 -9.35
C ARG A 122 -15.91 -17.37 -10.44
N GLY A 123 -16.23 -17.60 -11.71
CA GLY A 123 -15.40 -17.17 -12.83
C GLY A 123 -15.24 -15.65 -12.88
N MET A 124 -16.35 -14.93 -12.74
CA MET A 124 -16.39 -13.47 -12.70
C MET A 124 -15.59 -12.91 -11.52
N LYS A 125 -15.80 -13.42 -10.30
CA LYS A 125 -15.11 -12.94 -9.09
C LYS A 125 -13.60 -13.11 -9.17
N LEU A 126 -13.14 -14.27 -9.68
CA LEU A 126 -11.71 -14.52 -9.86
C LEU A 126 -11.09 -13.61 -10.93
N ALA A 127 -11.80 -13.34 -12.03
CA ALA A 127 -11.33 -12.43 -13.08
C ALA A 127 -11.23 -10.98 -12.58
N GLN A 128 -12.23 -10.51 -11.81
CA GLN A 128 -12.20 -9.19 -11.17
C GLN A 128 -11.04 -9.06 -10.19
N ALA A 129 -10.82 -10.07 -9.34
CA ALA A 129 -9.72 -10.08 -8.39
C ALA A 129 -8.34 -10.02 -9.07
N ASP A 130 -8.14 -10.80 -10.13
CA ASP A 130 -6.89 -10.82 -10.90
C ASP A 130 -6.63 -9.49 -11.61
N ALA A 131 -7.64 -8.93 -12.29
CA ALA A 131 -7.54 -7.65 -12.97
C ALA A 131 -7.23 -6.51 -11.97
N PHE A 132 -7.94 -6.48 -10.84
CA PHE A 132 -7.76 -5.47 -9.81
C PHE A 132 -6.35 -5.50 -9.22
N ILE A 133 -5.87 -6.67 -8.78
CA ILE A 133 -4.51 -6.77 -8.21
C ILE A 133 -3.47 -6.39 -9.24
N THR A 134 -3.59 -6.94 -10.46
CA THR A 134 -2.60 -6.72 -11.51
C THR A 134 -2.45 -5.23 -11.83
N GLU A 135 -3.56 -4.48 -11.92
CA GLU A 135 -3.50 -3.03 -12.15
C GLU A 135 -2.98 -2.28 -10.91
N ARG A 136 -3.46 -2.61 -9.71
CA ARG A 136 -3.09 -1.92 -8.47
C ARG A 136 -1.63 -2.14 -8.05
N SER A 137 -1.04 -3.27 -8.39
CA SER A 137 0.35 -3.62 -8.06
C SER A 137 1.34 -3.38 -9.21
N LYS A 138 0.88 -2.90 -10.37
CA LYS A 138 1.68 -2.76 -11.61
C LYS A 138 3.02 -2.04 -11.45
N TYR A 139 3.05 -1.02 -10.60
CA TYR A 139 4.24 -0.20 -10.35
C TYR A 139 4.90 -0.48 -9.00
N MET A 140 4.40 -1.47 -8.26
CA MET A 140 4.93 -1.82 -6.95
C MET A 140 6.10 -2.79 -7.07
N PRO A 141 7.02 -2.82 -6.08
CA PRO A 141 8.09 -3.80 -6.05
C PRO A 141 7.53 -5.23 -6.06
N VAL A 142 8.03 -6.08 -6.97
CA VAL A 142 7.50 -7.44 -7.15
C VAL A 142 7.91 -8.37 -6.01
N THR A 143 9.20 -8.40 -5.67
CA THR A 143 9.78 -9.39 -4.74
C THR A 143 10.20 -8.81 -3.38
N LYS A 144 10.09 -7.50 -3.21
CA LYS A 144 10.35 -6.82 -1.93
C LYS A 144 9.03 -6.64 -1.19
N PRO A 145 9.00 -6.83 0.14
CA PRO A 145 7.80 -6.55 0.91
C PRO A 145 7.47 -5.06 0.87
N TRP A 146 6.18 -4.75 0.79
CA TRP A 146 5.63 -3.40 0.88
C TRP A 146 4.19 -3.46 1.37
N CYS A 147 3.70 -2.35 1.93
CA CYS A 147 2.35 -2.23 2.46
C CYS A 147 1.83 -0.80 2.22
N GLN A 148 0.59 -0.69 1.76
CA GLN A 148 -0.20 0.53 1.74
C GLN A 148 -1.48 0.28 2.52
N GLU A 149 -1.80 1.17 3.46
CA GLU A 149 -2.99 1.05 4.30
C GLU A 149 -3.69 2.40 4.45
N GLY A 150 -5.01 2.34 4.57
CA GLY A 150 -5.88 3.50 4.77
C GLY A 150 -7.05 3.13 5.67
N LYS A 151 -7.43 4.04 6.56
CA LYS A 151 -8.57 3.90 7.47
C LYS A 151 -9.36 5.19 7.45
N PHE A 152 -10.66 5.09 7.27
CA PHE A 152 -11.53 6.26 7.15
C PHE A 152 -12.96 5.93 7.55
N GLU A 153 -13.71 6.99 7.83
CA GLU A 153 -15.16 6.90 8.02
C GLU A 153 -15.85 7.49 6.79
N THR A 154 -16.88 6.80 6.32
CA THR A 154 -17.69 7.23 5.18
C THR A 154 -18.72 8.26 5.63
N ALA A 155 -19.35 8.97 4.68
CA ALA A 155 -20.43 9.90 4.99
C ALA A 155 -21.65 9.24 5.67
N GLU A 156 -21.82 7.92 5.50
CA GLU A 156 -22.88 7.10 6.09
C GLU A 156 -22.50 6.55 7.49
N GLY A 157 -21.33 6.91 8.02
CA GLY A 157 -20.86 6.47 9.34
C GLY A 157 -20.27 5.06 9.37
N HIS A 158 -20.11 4.41 8.22
CA HIS A 158 -19.36 3.15 8.11
C HIS A 158 -17.87 3.40 8.31
N TYR A 159 -17.21 2.51 9.06
CA TYR A 159 -15.77 2.53 9.19
C TYR A 159 -15.13 1.58 8.17
N CYS A 160 -14.27 2.11 7.32
CA CYS A 160 -13.59 1.37 6.28
C CYS A 160 -12.09 1.27 6.57
N ALA A 161 -11.51 0.11 6.31
CA ALA A 161 -10.07 -0.12 6.34
C ALA A 161 -9.65 -0.83 5.05
N GLU A 162 -8.76 -0.21 4.31
CA GLU A 162 -8.13 -0.76 3.10
C GLU A 162 -6.67 -1.13 3.39
N LYS A 163 -6.25 -2.30 2.91
CA LYS A 163 -4.86 -2.75 2.93
C LYS A 163 -4.50 -3.40 1.61
N LEU A 164 -3.40 -2.95 1.02
CA LEU A 164 -2.76 -3.56 -0.14
C LEU A 164 -1.29 -3.82 0.21
N ASP A 165 -0.87 -5.07 0.26
CA ASP A 165 0.49 -5.44 0.62
C ASP A 165 1.01 -6.62 -0.21
N SER A 166 2.33 -6.78 -0.16
CA SER A 166 3.07 -7.88 -0.78
C SER A 166 3.96 -8.57 0.25
N THR A 167 3.82 -9.90 0.36
CA THR A 167 4.57 -10.73 1.29
C THR A 167 5.32 -11.83 0.52
N PRO A 168 6.67 -11.78 0.46
CA PRO A 168 7.47 -12.84 -0.16
C PRO A 168 7.73 -14.01 0.79
N PHE A 169 7.44 -15.22 0.33
CA PHE A 169 7.78 -16.49 0.98
C PHE A 169 9.02 -17.08 0.31
N HIS A 170 10.15 -16.99 0.98
CA HIS A 170 11.45 -17.41 0.45
C HIS A 170 11.74 -18.88 0.72
N GLY A 171 12.41 -19.55 -0.23
CA GLY A 171 12.88 -20.93 -0.07
C GLY A 171 11.76 -21.97 -0.04
N VAL A 172 10.57 -21.62 -0.54
CA VAL A 172 9.42 -22.52 -0.64
C VAL A 172 9.52 -23.41 -1.87
N GLN A 173 8.78 -24.52 -1.86
CA GLN A 173 8.84 -25.55 -2.89
C GLN A 173 8.02 -25.18 -4.14
N SER A 174 6.86 -24.54 -3.97
CA SER A 174 5.95 -24.21 -5.08
C SER A 174 4.88 -23.21 -4.67
N VAL A 175 4.17 -22.63 -5.66
CA VAL A 175 2.95 -21.84 -5.42
C VAL A 175 1.89 -22.67 -4.70
N ARG A 176 1.72 -23.96 -5.07
CA ARG A 176 0.78 -24.89 -4.44
C ARG A 176 1.04 -24.99 -2.93
N GLN A 177 2.29 -25.17 -2.50
CA GLN A 177 2.63 -25.27 -1.07
C GLN A 177 2.12 -24.06 -0.27
N VAL A 178 2.40 -22.85 -0.76
CA VAL A 178 1.99 -21.61 -0.06
C VAL A 178 0.48 -21.41 -0.14
N PHE A 179 -0.14 -21.77 -1.26
CA PHE A 179 -1.59 -21.70 -1.44
C PHE A 179 -2.34 -22.67 -0.52
N GLU A 180 -1.85 -23.90 -0.36
CA GLU A 180 -2.43 -24.88 0.56
C GLU A 180 -2.33 -24.43 2.02
N ALA A 181 -1.24 -23.76 2.41
CA ALA A 181 -1.14 -23.15 3.74
C ALA A 181 -2.22 -22.07 3.96
N LEU A 182 -2.54 -21.28 2.94
CA LEU A 182 -3.66 -20.33 3.01
C LEU A 182 -5.01 -21.06 3.12
N GLN A 183 -5.23 -22.12 2.34
CA GLN A 183 -6.46 -22.91 2.41
C GLN A 183 -6.63 -23.57 3.78
N PHE A 184 -5.54 -24.04 4.39
CA PHE A 184 -5.53 -24.57 5.75
C PHE A 184 -5.97 -23.51 6.77
N PHE A 185 -5.45 -22.28 6.67
CA PHE A 185 -5.92 -21.17 7.50
C PHE A 185 -7.41 -20.91 7.32
N PHE A 186 -7.92 -20.86 6.09
CA PHE A 186 -9.35 -20.65 5.84
C PHE A 186 -10.24 -21.76 6.39
N ARG A 187 -9.81 -23.01 6.33
CA ARG A 187 -10.56 -24.13 6.90
C ARG A 187 -10.71 -24.02 8.41
N ASN A 188 -9.69 -23.52 9.10
CA ASN A 188 -9.63 -23.38 10.56
C ASN A 188 -9.64 -21.92 11.01
N MET A 189 -10.36 -21.05 10.28
CA MET A 189 -10.30 -19.61 10.48
C MET A 189 -10.79 -19.19 11.87
N GLU A 190 -11.88 -19.78 12.37
CA GLU A 190 -12.46 -19.52 13.69
C GLU A 190 -11.48 -19.83 14.83
N ILE A 191 -10.78 -20.97 14.75
CA ILE A 191 -9.77 -21.36 15.73
C ILE A 191 -8.58 -20.40 15.64
N SER A 192 -8.08 -20.17 14.42
CA SER A 192 -6.91 -19.32 14.19
C SER A 192 -7.14 -17.88 14.67
N ILE A 193 -8.31 -17.30 14.39
CA ILE A 193 -8.69 -15.98 14.88
C ILE A 193 -8.72 -15.99 16.41
N SER A 194 -9.37 -16.99 17.01
CA SER A 194 -9.58 -17.00 18.46
C SER A 194 -8.27 -17.13 19.23
N GLU A 195 -7.37 -17.99 18.78
CA GLU A 195 -6.07 -18.21 19.42
C GLU A 195 -5.13 -17.00 19.29
N MET A 196 -5.19 -16.28 18.15
CA MET A 196 -4.24 -15.21 17.87
C MET A 196 -4.71 -13.82 18.31
N LEU A 197 -6.03 -13.56 18.32
CA LEU A 197 -6.58 -12.26 18.72
C LEU A 197 -7.12 -12.26 20.16
N GLY A 198 -7.36 -13.44 20.75
CA GLY A 198 -7.92 -13.57 22.10
C GLY A 198 -9.43 -13.40 22.18
N ASP A 199 -10.09 -13.01 21.08
CA ASP A 199 -11.55 -12.96 20.95
C ASP A 199 -12.13 -14.36 20.72
N ILE A 200 -13.36 -14.63 21.16
CA ILE A 200 -14.00 -15.92 20.90
C ILE A 200 -14.72 -15.85 19.56
N THR A 201 -14.24 -16.59 18.55
CA THR A 201 -14.89 -16.67 17.24
C THR A 201 -15.53 -18.04 17.04
N VAL A 202 -16.81 -18.05 16.69
CA VAL A 202 -17.60 -19.24 16.40
C VAL A 202 -17.99 -19.25 14.93
N ARG A 203 -17.95 -20.42 14.30
CA ARG A 203 -18.52 -20.64 12.96
C ARG A 203 -19.95 -21.13 13.12
N GLU A 204 -20.92 -20.39 12.59
CA GLU A 204 -22.36 -20.68 12.71
C GLU A 204 -22.95 -21.37 11.47
N ASP A 205 -22.19 -21.53 10.40
CA ASP A 205 -22.60 -22.27 9.21
C ASP A 205 -22.14 -23.74 9.27
N ASP A 206 -23.03 -24.64 8.84
CA ASP A 206 -22.75 -26.08 8.66
C ASP A 206 -22.69 -26.43 7.16
N ASP A 207 -22.16 -25.52 6.33
CA ASP A 207 -21.96 -25.82 4.91
C ASP A 207 -20.61 -26.53 4.73
N SER A 208 -20.56 -27.77 5.22
CA SER A 208 -19.44 -28.72 5.03
C SER A 208 -19.30 -29.22 3.58
N THR A 209 -19.80 -28.46 2.60
CA THR A 209 -19.60 -28.77 1.19
C THR A 209 -18.12 -28.59 0.86
N SER A 210 -17.38 -29.70 0.93
CA SER A 210 -15.96 -29.89 0.65
C SER A 210 -15.56 -29.56 -0.79
N SER A 211 -15.81 -28.33 -1.21
CA SER A 211 -15.43 -27.80 -2.51
C SER A 211 -14.03 -27.20 -2.41
N ASN A 212 -13.10 -27.70 -3.21
CA ASN A 212 -11.78 -27.05 -3.38
C ASN A 212 -11.88 -25.75 -4.21
N SER A 213 -13.05 -25.43 -4.76
CA SER A 213 -13.25 -24.30 -5.67
C SER A 213 -13.82 -23.05 -4.99
N PHE A 214 -14.55 -23.20 -3.89
CA PHE A 214 -15.10 -22.11 -3.09
C PHE A 214 -15.46 -22.57 -1.69
N SER A 215 -15.58 -21.64 -0.74
CA SER A 215 -16.13 -21.88 0.60
C SER A 215 -17.05 -20.73 1.03
N ASN A 216 -18.02 -21.03 1.90
CA ASN A 216 -18.80 -20.04 2.64
C ASN A 216 -18.37 -20.13 4.12
N HIS A 217 -18.36 -19.01 4.82
CA HIS A 217 -18.09 -18.93 6.24
C HIS A 217 -18.97 -17.85 6.89
N ARG A 218 -19.75 -18.25 7.89
CA ARG A 218 -20.46 -17.35 8.79
C ARG A 218 -19.78 -17.37 10.15
N LEU A 219 -19.07 -16.30 10.46
CA LEU A 219 -18.26 -16.17 11.67
C LEU A 219 -18.83 -15.09 12.58
N VAL A 220 -18.96 -15.42 13.87
CA VAL A 220 -19.34 -14.48 14.91
C VAL A 220 -18.20 -14.38 15.90
N SER A 221 -17.58 -13.20 15.97
CA SER A 221 -16.51 -12.91 16.91
C SER A 221 -17.08 -12.12 18.09
N THR A 222 -16.94 -12.65 19.30
CA THR A 222 -17.25 -11.93 20.54
C THR A 222 -15.98 -11.19 20.98
N MET A 223 -15.99 -9.88 20.78
CA MET A 223 -14.90 -8.96 21.10
C MET A 223 -14.91 -8.60 22.60
N SER A 224 -13.88 -7.86 23.03
CA SER A 224 -13.88 -7.13 24.31
C SER A 224 -15.21 -6.44 24.56
N HIS A 225 -15.64 -6.42 25.84
CA HIS A 225 -16.93 -5.87 26.27
C HIS A 225 -18.18 -6.61 25.76
N GLY A 226 -18.01 -7.81 25.17
CA GLY A 226 -19.13 -8.67 24.78
C GLY A 226 -19.80 -8.27 23.45
N VAL A 227 -19.21 -7.32 22.72
CA VAL A 227 -19.73 -6.90 21.41
C VAL A 227 -19.54 -8.02 20.41
N GLN A 228 -20.64 -8.43 19.76
CA GLN A 228 -20.60 -9.43 18.71
C GLN A 228 -20.42 -8.77 17.34
N VAL A 229 -19.45 -9.26 16.59
CA VAL A 229 -19.19 -8.86 15.21
C VAL A 229 -19.44 -10.05 14.29
N GLU A 230 -20.37 -9.90 13.36
CA GLU A 230 -20.74 -10.93 12.38
C GLU A 230 -20.06 -10.69 11.04
N LYS A 231 -19.52 -11.76 10.45
CA LYS A 231 -18.93 -11.81 9.11
C LYS A 231 -19.59 -12.95 8.35
N ASN A 232 -20.29 -12.66 7.26
CA ASN A 232 -20.79 -13.68 6.33
C ASN A 232 -20.04 -13.52 5.00
N ILE A 233 -19.13 -14.45 4.71
CA ILE A 233 -18.16 -14.31 3.61
C ILE A 233 -18.10 -15.55 2.74
N VAL A 234 -17.96 -15.34 1.44
CA VAL A 234 -17.69 -16.39 0.46
C VAL A 234 -16.32 -16.20 -0.14
N LYS A 235 -15.63 -17.32 -0.40
CA LYS A 235 -14.28 -17.36 -0.94
C LYS A 235 -14.27 -18.20 -2.20
N PHE A 236 -13.61 -17.74 -3.24
CA PHE A 236 -13.43 -18.44 -4.50
C PHE A 236 -11.94 -18.69 -4.71
N PHE A 237 -11.60 -19.90 -5.14
CA PHE A 237 -10.23 -20.38 -5.25
C PHE A 237 -9.91 -20.79 -6.69
N LYS A 238 -8.70 -20.48 -7.15
CA LYS A 238 -8.13 -21.01 -8.39
C LYS A 238 -6.63 -21.18 -8.21
N LEU A 239 -6.13 -22.38 -8.46
CA LEU A 239 -4.70 -22.66 -8.64
C LEU A 239 -4.52 -22.98 -10.13
N VAL A 240 -3.54 -22.34 -10.77
CA VAL A 240 -3.10 -22.63 -12.12
C VAL A 240 -1.67 -23.12 -12.03
N GLU A 241 -1.47 -24.34 -12.52
CA GLU A 241 -0.16 -24.95 -12.63
C GLU A 241 0.21 -25.01 -14.11
N PRO A 242 1.51 -25.04 -14.44
CA PRO A 242 1.92 -25.34 -15.81
C PRO A 242 1.42 -26.75 -16.15
N ASP A 243 0.50 -26.86 -17.10
CA ASP A 243 0.05 -28.15 -17.61
C ASP A 243 1.22 -28.80 -18.36
N ALA A 244 1.42 -30.10 -18.14
CA ALA A 244 2.46 -30.87 -18.83
C ALA A 244 2.16 -31.07 -20.33
N ASP A 245 0.94 -30.75 -20.78
CA ASP A 245 0.42 -30.98 -22.13
C ASP A 245 0.18 -29.68 -22.94
N ASP A 246 0.41 -28.50 -22.36
CA ASP A 246 0.28 -27.19 -23.03
C ASP A 246 1.61 -26.76 -23.72
N GLU A 247 2.33 -27.71 -24.33
CA GLU A 247 3.58 -27.45 -25.05
C GLU A 247 3.38 -26.82 -26.45
N GLU A 248 2.14 -26.61 -26.90
CA GLU A 248 1.87 -26.20 -28.28
C GLU A 248 0.79 -25.10 -28.39
N ASP A 249 1.02 -23.93 -27.80
CA ASP A 249 0.48 -22.70 -28.39
C ASP A 249 1.64 -22.03 -29.16
N GLU A 250 1.45 -21.84 -30.48
CA GLU A 250 2.43 -21.61 -31.55
C GLU A 250 3.25 -20.29 -31.45
N GLY A 251 3.66 -19.86 -30.25
CA GLY A 251 4.58 -18.74 -30.07
C GLY A 251 4.73 -18.09 -28.69
N GLY A 252 4.51 -18.77 -27.54
CA GLY A 252 4.59 -18.06 -26.25
C GLY A 252 4.98 -18.93 -25.05
N GLU A 253 5.86 -18.38 -24.20
CA GLU A 253 6.34 -18.94 -22.93
C GLU A 253 5.23 -19.62 -22.10
N ALA A 254 5.52 -20.81 -21.57
CA ALA A 254 4.65 -21.49 -20.60
C ALA A 254 4.29 -20.52 -19.47
N LYS A 255 2.98 -20.35 -19.21
CA LYS A 255 2.52 -19.42 -18.17
C LYS A 255 3.04 -19.89 -16.80
N PRO A 256 3.70 -19.03 -16.02
CA PRO A 256 4.20 -19.42 -14.71
C PRO A 256 3.03 -19.79 -13.79
N PRO A 257 3.23 -20.71 -12.83
CA PRO A 257 2.20 -21.08 -11.88
C PRO A 257 1.74 -19.87 -11.08
N TYR A 258 0.44 -19.78 -10.83
CA TYR A 258 -0.14 -18.75 -9.99
C TYR A 258 -1.40 -19.25 -9.29
N ALA A 259 -1.76 -18.60 -8.19
CA ALA A 259 -3.02 -18.87 -7.52
C ALA A 259 -3.79 -17.57 -7.27
N LEU A 260 -5.11 -17.66 -7.24
CA LEU A 260 -6.03 -16.55 -7.01
C LEU A 260 -7.02 -16.90 -5.91
N VAL A 261 -7.31 -15.90 -5.09
CA VAL A 261 -8.45 -15.91 -4.16
C VAL A 261 -9.25 -14.64 -4.35
N ALA A 262 -10.57 -14.80 -4.50
CA ALA A 262 -11.52 -13.70 -4.39
C ALA A 262 -12.39 -13.96 -3.15
N THR A 263 -12.53 -12.99 -2.25
CA THR A 263 -13.46 -13.04 -1.12
C THR A 263 -14.45 -11.90 -1.25
N ASP A 264 -15.70 -12.16 -0.92
CA ASP A 264 -16.72 -11.12 -0.81
C ASP A 264 -17.73 -11.45 0.29
N SER A 265 -18.44 -10.44 0.77
CA SER A 265 -19.48 -10.60 1.78
C SER A 265 -20.84 -10.93 1.18
N VAL A 266 -21.63 -11.72 1.90
CA VAL A 266 -23.02 -12.02 1.55
C VAL A 266 -23.89 -10.86 2.02
N ASN A 267 -24.58 -10.19 1.10
CA ASN A 267 -25.42 -9.04 1.43
C ASN A 267 -26.76 -9.46 2.03
N ILE A 268 -27.34 -10.54 1.50
CA ILE A 268 -28.60 -11.11 1.99
C ILE A 268 -28.43 -12.63 2.09
N ASP A 269 -28.71 -13.17 3.26
CA ASP A 269 -28.74 -14.61 3.50
C ASP A 269 -30.10 -14.99 4.09
N ASP A 270 -30.97 -15.61 3.29
CA ASP A 270 -32.32 -15.98 3.72
C ASP A 270 -32.29 -17.11 4.77
N MET A 271 -31.23 -17.93 4.77
CA MET A 271 -31.06 -19.03 5.73
C MET A 271 -30.58 -18.51 7.08
N TYR A 272 -29.77 -17.47 7.06
CA TYR A 272 -29.17 -16.86 8.24
C TYR A 272 -29.30 -15.33 8.19
N PRO A 273 -30.51 -14.78 8.43
CA PRO A 273 -30.73 -13.34 8.39
C PRO A 273 -29.85 -12.61 9.41
N TYR A 274 -29.35 -11.44 9.02
CA TYR A 274 -28.58 -10.57 9.91
C TYR A 274 -29.48 -9.94 10.99
N VAL A 275 -28.94 -9.87 12.22
CA VAL A 275 -29.64 -9.33 13.41
C VAL A 275 -28.94 -8.04 13.88
N PRO A 276 -29.38 -6.85 13.42
CA PRO A 276 -28.69 -5.59 13.67
C PRO A 276 -28.71 -5.12 15.13
N GLU A 277 -29.70 -5.57 15.91
CA GLU A 277 -29.85 -5.21 17.33
C GLU A 277 -28.83 -5.93 18.24
N GLU A 278 -28.32 -7.08 17.79
CA GLU A 278 -27.45 -7.94 18.59
C GLU A 278 -25.98 -7.89 18.13
N ARG A 279 -25.76 -7.63 16.83
CA ARG A 279 -24.47 -7.84 16.19
C ARG A 279 -24.11 -6.68 15.27
N VAL A 280 -22.83 -6.32 15.25
CA VAL A 280 -22.29 -5.37 14.26
C VAL A 280 -21.87 -6.15 13.00
N GLN A 281 -22.38 -5.78 11.83
CA GLN A 281 -22.00 -6.41 10.57
C GLN A 281 -20.64 -5.90 10.07
N MET A 282 -19.78 -6.83 9.69
CA MET A 282 -18.51 -6.57 9.03
C MET A 282 -18.49 -7.21 7.65
N ASP A 283 -18.40 -6.36 6.63
CA ASP A 283 -18.25 -6.78 5.24
C ASP A 283 -16.76 -6.83 4.86
N ILE A 284 -16.38 -7.84 4.07
CA ILE A 284 -15.01 -8.06 3.61
C ILE A 284 -15.03 -8.35 2.11
N SER A 285 -14.43 -7.45 1.32
CA SER A 285 -14.08 -7.71 -0.07
C SER A 285 -12.57 -7.83 -0.18
N ALA A 286 -12.07 -8.94 -0.72
CA ALA A 286 -10.62 -9.17 -0.81
C ALA A 286 -10.23 -9.87 -2.11
N ALA A 287 -9.03 -9.54 -2.58
CA ALA A 287 -8.37 -10.22 -3.69
C ALA A 287 -7.00 -10.68 -3.22
N MET A 288 -6.55 -11.85 -3.67
CA MET A 288 -5.19 -12.34 -3.44
C MET A 288 -4.65 -12.99 -4.70
N LYS A 289 -3.36 -12.76 -4.97
CA LYS A 289 -2.63 -13.37 -6.07
C LYS A 289 -1.28 -13.89 -5.58
N PHE A 290 -1.01 -15.13 -5.90
CA PHE A 290 0.26 -15.79 -5.65
C PHE A 290 1.02 -15.90 -6.96
N THR A 291 2.25 -15.41 -6.99
CA THR A 291 3.12 -15.49 -8.18
C THR A 291 4.47 -16.04 -7.80
N GLU A 292 5.03 -16.87 -8.68
CA GLU A 292 6.36 -17.42 -8.52
C GLU A 292 7.43 -16.48 -9.10
N HIS A 293 8.55 -16.35 -8.37
CA HIS A 293 9.73 -15.61 -8.77
C HIS A 293 11.00 -16.35 -8.35
N PHE A 294 12.11 -16.08 -9.01
CA PHE A 294 13.43 -16.57 -8.62
C PHE A 294 14.33 -15.39 -8.26
N CYS A 295 14.81 -15.35 -7.01
CA CYS A 295 15.60 -14.25 -6.48
C CYS A 295 16.98 -14.73 -6.03
N LYS A 296 17.99 -13.88 -6.14
CA LYS A 296 19.31 -14.17 -5.56
C LYS A 296 19.18 -14.33 -4.04
N LYS A 297 19.71 -15.43 -3.50
CA LYS A 297 19.81 -15.67 -2.07
C LYS A 297 20.59 -14.53 -1.41
N PRO A 298 20.09 -13.95 -0.31
CA PRO A 298 20.83 -12.96 0.46
C PRO A 298 22.09 -13.60 1.06
N ALA A 299 23.13 -12.79 1.28
CA ALA A 299 24.46 -13.27 1.68
C ALA A 299 24.47 -14.10 2.98
N ASN A 300 23.49 -13.91 3.86
CA ASN A 300 23.31 -14.66 5.11
C ASN A 300 22.69 -16.07 4.90
N ARG A 301 22.08 -16.36 3.74
CA ARG A 301 21.50 -17.66 3.39
C ARG A 301 22.34 -18.45 2.38
N ARG A 302 23.39 -17.83 1.83
CA ARG A 302 24.36 -18.52 0.95
C ARG A 302 25.23 -19.42 1.83
N GLN A 303 25.27 -20.72 1.52
CA GLN A 303 26.25 -21.60 2.14
C GLN A 303 27.66 -21.17 1.70
N ARG A 304 28.56 -20.96 2.65
CA ARG A 304 29.97 -20.66 2.34
C ARG A 304 30.65 -21.93 1.83
N LYS A 305 31.00 -21.98 0.54
CA LYS A 305 31.91 -23.02 0.03
C LYS A 305 33.34 -22.80 0.60
N PRO A 306 34.06 -23.86 1.00
CA PRO A 306 35.51 -23.83 1.03
C PRO A 306 36.02 -23.65 -0.41
N ALA A 307 37.01 -22.79 -0.61
CA ALA A 307 37.55 -22.48 -1.93
C ALA A 307 38.14 -23.73 -2.61
N HIS A 308 37.39 -24.36 -3.50
CA HIS A 308 37.94 -25.38 -4.40
C HIS A 308 38.42 -24.69 -5.68
N ARG A 309 39.72 -24.84 -5.98
CA ARG A 309 40.32 -24.33 -7.24
C ARG A 309 39.70 -25.09 -8.43
N PRO A 310 39.41 -24.42 -9.56
CA PRO A 310 38.86 -25.08 -10.72
C PRO A 310 39.96 -25.76 -11.55
N TYR A 311 39.72 -27.01 -11.93
CA TYR A 311 40.34 -27.65 -13.07
C TYR A 311 39.30 -27.67 -14.20
N CYS A 312 39.65 -27.13 -15.35
CA CYS A 312 38.79 -27.00 -16.52
C CYS A 312 38.66 -28.35 -17.25
N GLU A 313 37.45 -28.74 -17.68
CA GLU A 313 37.24 -29.33 -19.01
C GLU A 313 35.75 -29.39 -19.42
N GLY A 314 35.46 -29.01 -20.68
CA GLY A 314 34.39 -29.61 -21.48
C GLY A 314 33.00 -28.94 -21.49
N TYR A 315 32.71 -28.18 -22.54
CA TYR A 315 31.38 -27.63 -22.89
C TYR A 315 30.27 -28.69 -23.02
N ARG A 316 29.06 -28.41 -22.48
CA ARG A 316 27.80 -28.95 -23.03
C ARG A 316 26.58 -28.08 -22.66
N TYR A 317 25.87 -27.63 -23.70
CA TYR A 317 24.50 -27.06 -23.84
C TYR A 317 23.83 -26.34 -22.64
N SER A 318 23.47 -25.08 -22.88
CA SER A 318 22.72 -24.20 -21.96
C SER A 318 21.25 -24.58 -21.84
N HIS A 319 20.92 -25.43 -20.88
CA HIS A 319 19.74 -25.15 -20.06
C HIS A 319 20.13 -24.00 -19.12
N VAL A 320 19.24 -23.03 -18.89
CA VAL A 320 19.43 -22.08 -17.78
C VAL A 320 19.17 -22.88 -16.51
N GLU A 321 20.14 -23.69 -16.10
CA GLU A 321 20.20 -24.25 -14.76
C GLU A 321 20.31 -23.04 -13.85
N VAL A 322 19.18 -22.65 -13.26
CA VAL A 322 19.16 -21.67 -12.17
C VAL A 322 20.05 -22.28 -11.10
N ASP A 323 21.25 -21.72 -10.92
CA ASP A 323 22.19 -22.17 -9.90
C ASP A 323 21.46 -22.13 -8.55
N GLU A 324 21.02 -23.31 -8.09
CA GLU A 324 20.26 -23.48 -6.86
C GLU A 324 21.06 -23.00 -5.64
N GLU A 325 22.38 -22.82 -5.76
CA GLU A 325 23.21 -22.23 -4.72
C GLU A 325 23.14 -20.70 -4.69
N GLU A 326 22.90 -20.03 -5.83
CA GLU A 326 22.82 -18.57 -5.91
C GLU A 326 21.39 -18.05 -5.82
N TYR A 327 20.40 -18.77 -6.34
CA TYR A 327 19.00 -18.34 -6.40
C TYR A 327 18.09 -19.20 -5.53
N GLU A 328 17.05 -18.58 -4.98
CA GLU A 328 15.97 -19.24 -4.27
C GLU A 328 14.63 -18.95 -4.96
N ARG A 329 13.75 -19.94 -4.93
CA ARG A 329 12.34 -19.75 -5.27
C ARG A 329 11.68 -18.87 -4.22
N VAL A 330 10.93 -17.88 -4.68
CA VAL A 330 10.17 -16.96 -3.85
C VAL A 330 8.74 -16.92 -4.37
N VAL A 331 7.78 -17.34 -3.57
CA VAL A 331 6.36 -17.15 -3.88
C VAL A 331 5.91 -15.86 -3.23
N VAL A 332 5.40 -14.93 -4.03
CA VAL A 332 4.93 -13.63 -3.55
C VAL A 332 3.41 -13.68 -3.45
N LEU A 333 2.88 -13.44 -2.26
CA LEU A 333 1.47 -13.15 -2.01
C LEU A 333 1.25 -11.65 -2.10
N THR A 334 0.57 -11.20 -3.14
CA THR A 334 0.01 -9.84 -3.23
C THR A 334 -1.46 -9.90 -2.87
N ARG A 335 -1.92 -9.07 -1.93
CA ARG A 335 -3.30 -9.14 -1.44
C ARG A 335 -3.86 -7.76 -1.15
N PHE A 336 -5.14 -7.64 -1.43
CA PHE A 336 -5.97 -6.48 -1.15
C PHE A 336 -7.10 -6.89 -0.21
N PHE A 337 -7.36 -6.06 0.79
CA PHE A 337 -8.52 -6.18 1.67
C PHE A 337 -9.21 -4.82 1.75
N HIS A 338 -10.52 -4.84 1.58
CA HIS A 338 -11.43 -3.78 1.98
C HIS A 338 -12.34 -4.34 3.06
N VAL A 339 -12.22 -3.80 4.26
CA VAL A 339 -13.06 -4.13 5.40
C VAL A 339 -14.00 -2.95 5.64
N LYS A 340 -15.31 -3.22 5.68
CA LYS A 340 -16.35 -2.24 5.96
C LYS A 340 -17.12 -2.68 7.19
N LEU A 341 -16.85 -2.04 8.32
CA LEU A 341 -17.66 -2.19 9.53
C LEU A 341 -18.87 -1.28 9.37
N ARG A 342 -20.05 -1.89 9.24
CA ARG A 342 -21.29 -1.13 9.04
C ARG A 342 -21.58 -0.26 10.26
N HIS A 343 -22.21 0.86 9.98
CA HIS A 343 -22.75 1.72 11.02
C HIS A 343 -23.75 0.90 11.83
N THR A 344 -23.64 0.97 13.14
CA THR A 344 -24.51 0.22 14.05
C THR A 344 -25.40 1.18 14.81
N GLU A 345 -26.66 0.78 14.98
CA GLU A 345 -27.64 1.50 15.81
C GLU A 345 -27.50 1.12 17.30
N MET A 346 -26.62 0.16 17.61
CA MET A 346 -26.32 -0.24 18.99
C MET A 346 -25.67 0.93 19.73
N ASP A 347 -26.12 1.17 20.97
CA ASP A 347 -25.53 2.19 21.85
C ASP A 347 -24.19 1.70 22.43
N LEU A 348 -23.14 1.79 21.60
CA LEU A 348 -21.79 1.40 21.96
C LEU A 348 -20.98 2.63 22.40
N PRO A 349 -20.33 2.59 23.58
CA PRO A 349 -19.42 3.65 23.98
C PRO A 349 -18.30 3.87 22.94
N PRO A 350 -17.85 5.11 22.68
CA PRO A 350 -16.87 5.40 21.63
C PRO A 350 -15.55 4.62 21.77
N HIS A 351 -15.10 4.35 23.00
CA HIS A 351 -13.88 3.56 23.24
C HIS A 351 -14.06 2.09 22.84
N VAL A 352 -15.23 1.49 23.09
CA VAL A 352 -15.56 0.12 22.68
C VAL A 352 -15.59 0.04 21.15
N LEU A 353 -16.23 1.01 20.49
CA LEU A 353 -16.26 1.06 19.03
C LEU A 353 -14.85 1.21 18.44
N GLN A 354 -13.99 2.01 19.07
CA GLN A 354 -12.59 2.16 18.66
C GLN A 354 -11.80 0.85 18.81
N GLU A 355 -11.99 0.11 19.89
CA GLU A 355 -11.37 -1.20 20.09
C GLU A 355 -11.83 -2.21 19.04
N VAL A 356 -13.13 -2.27 18.75
CA VAL A 356 -13.67 -3.08 17.65
C VAL A 356 -12.96 -2.70 16.35
N ARG A 357 -12.95 -1.42 15.98
CA ARG A 357 -12.27 -0.91 14.76
C ARG A 357 -10.78 -1.29 14.70
N GLN A 358 -10.08 -1.35 15.84
CA GLN A 358 -8.67 -1.70 15.90
C GLN A 358 -8.42 -3.20 15.73
N GLY A 359 -9.22 -4.05 16.38
CA GLY A 359 -9.10 -5.51 16.29
C GLY A 359 -9.29 -6.03 14.85
N LEU A 360 -10.15 -5.38 14.07
CA LEU A 360 -10.44 -5.77 12.69
C LEU A 360 -9.24 -5.66 11.73
N ALA A 361 -8.34 -4.71 11.96
CA ALA A 361 -7.17 -4.52 11.11
C ALA A 361 -6.12 -5.64 11.28
N CYS A 362 -6.12 -6.34 12.41
CA CYS A 362 -5.13 -7.38 12.70
C CYS A 362 -5.41 -8.70 11.98
N PHE A 363 -6.66 -8.97 11.57
CA PHE A 363 -7.07 -10.24 10.98
C PHE A 363 -6.26 -10.61 9.72
N SER A 364 -5.90 -9.65 8.88
CA SER A 364 -5.08 -9.93 7.69
C SER A 364 -3.69 -10.43 8.07
N ASP A 365 -3.12 -9.97 9.19
CA ASP A 365 -1.74 -10.29 9.54
C ASP A 365 -1.63 -11.65 10.22
N THR A 366 -2.64 -11.98 11.03
CA THR A 366 -2.91 -13.31 11.58
C THR A 366 -2.87 -14.41 10.52
N MET A 367 -3.43 -14.16 9.32
CA MET A 367 -3.39 -15.10 8.19
C MET A 367 -1.95 -15.40 7.74
N VAL A 368 -1.13 -14.36 7.51
CA VAL A 368 0.25 -14.54 7.05
C VAL A 368 1.10 -15.20 8.14
N GLN A 369 0.89 -14.85 9.40
CA GLN A 369 1.55 -15.51 10.53
C GLN A 369 1.23 -17.01 10.58
N SER A 370 -0.04 -17.38 10.43
CA SER A 370 -0.47 -18.78 10.36
C SER A 370 0.19 -19.51 9.19
N MET A 371 0.21 -18.90 8.00
CA MET A 371 0.88 -19.47 6.83
C MET A 371 2.37 -19.69 7.08
N HIS A 372 3.07 -18.74 7.69
CA HIS A 372 4.48 -18.91 8.04
C HIS A 372 4.71 -20.08 8.99
N ARG A 373 3.88 -20.24 10.02
CA ARG A 373 3.95 -21.39 10.93
C ARG A 373 3.75 -22.70 10.17
N VAL A 374 2.70 -22.78 9.36
CA VAL A 374 2.39 -23.98 8.58
C VAL A 374 3.48 -24.32 7.57
N ILE A 375 4.12 -23.33 6.93
CA ILE A 375 5.13 -23.56 5.89
C ILE A 375 6.49 -23.92 6.49
N PHE A 376 6.90 -23.25 7.57
CA PHE A 376 8.29 -23.31 8.08
C PHE A 376 8.45 -24.05 9.41
N GLU A 377 7.43 -24.09 10.28
CA GLU A 377 7.52 -24.84 11.55
C GLU A 377 7.15 -26.32 11.37
N SER A 378 6.43 -26.68 10.30
CA SER A 378 6.16 -28.08 9.92
C SER A 378 7.37 -28.81 9.29
N GLN A 379 8.46 -28.08 9.02
CA GLN A 379 9.69 -28.61 8.42
C GLN A 379 10.81 -28.88 9.44
N GLN A 380 10.54 -28.69 10.74
CA GLN A 380 11.38 -29.15 11.86
C GLN A 380 10.76 -30.40 12.48
#